data_AF-A0A6V7SR39-F1
#
_entry.id   AF-A0A6V7SR39-F1
#
_cell.length_a   1.000
_cell.length_b   1.000
_cell.length_c   1.000
_cell.angle_alpha   90.00
_cell.angle_beta   90.00
_cell.angle_gamma   90.00
#
_symmetry.space_group_name_H-M   'P 1'
#
loop_
_entity.id
_entity.type
_entity.pdbx_description
1 polymer ?
#
loop_
_entity_poly.entity_id
_entity_poly.type
_entity_poly.pdbx_seq_one_letter_code
_entity_poly.pdbx_strand_id
1 'polypeptide(L)'
;MVKATNEKKNAGENKGANAKNNSNAKGANDKVNKKKGMNKGKSVAKKSINKNSSKMQKITTSIRFKRPRTLRLKKNPKCPKILKSCYKKTLDKYGIIKYPLTSEKAMKKIEEINTLVFICDKRADKRKIKKSVKSLFDIKCAKVNVLNRLNGDKKAYVRLSKDHDALEVANKIGIL
;
A
#
# COMPACT_ATOMS: atom_id res chain seq x y z
N MET A 1 -31.69 -42.77 11.98
CA MET A 1 -30.47 -41.98 11.68
C MET A 1 -30.68 -40.58 12.25
N VAL A 2 -29.93 -40.26 13.31
CA VAL A 2 -30.34 -39.33 14.38
C VAL A 2 -29.87 -37.89 14.10
N LYS A 3 -30.78 -36.92 14.27
CA LYS A 3 -30.47 -35.50 14.49
C LYS A 3 -29.99 -35.32 15.93
N ALA A 4 -28.86 -34.66 16.14
CA ALA A 4 -28.47 -34.16 17.45
C ALA A 4 -27.93 -32.72 17.34
N THR A 5 -28.56 -31.87 18.14
CA THR A 5 -28.28 -30.48 18.48
C THR A 5 -27.06 -30.34 19.41
N ASN A 6 -26.32 -29.24 19.35
CA ASN A 6 -26.12 -28.42 20.55
C ASN A 6 -25.58 -27.00 20.27
N GLU A 7 -26.18 -26.07 21.01
CA GLU A 7 -25.96 -24.63 21.02
C GLU A 7 -24.89 -24.19 22.05
N LYS A 8 -24.37 -22.97 21.83
CA LYS A 8 -23.99 -21.91 22.80
C LYS A 8 -22.84 -22.12 23.79
N LYS A 9 -21.88 -21.17 23.76
CA LYS A 9 -21.79 -19.95 24.61
C LYS A 9 -20.59 -19.10 24.12
N ASN A 10 -20.80 -17.92 23.50
CA ASN A 10 -20.82 -16.57 24.11
C ASN A 10 -19.59 -16.27 25.00
N ALA A 11 -18.97 -15.11 25.04
CA ALA A 11 -19.03 -13.82 24.36
C ALA A 11 -17.82 -13.03 24.93
N GLY A 12 -17.23 -12.10 24.20
CA GLY A 12 -17.36 -10.71 24.63
C GLY A 12 -16.01 -10.09 25.04
N GLU A 13 -15.74 -8.95 24.44
CA GLU A 13 -14.60 -8.06 24.58
C GLU A 13 -14.46 -7.49 26.01
N ASN A 14 -13.26 -7.07 26.43
CA ASN A 14 -13.10 -5.65 26.76
C ASN A 14 -11.65 -5.15 26.89
N LYS A 15 -11.53 -3.86 26.58
CA LYS A 15 -10.39 -2.96 26.74
C LYS A 15 -10.16 -2.63 28.23
N GLY A 16 -8.93 -2.24 28.56
CA GLY A 16 -8.73 -1.09 29.44
C GLY A 16 -7.88 -1.27 30.70
N ALA A 17 -6.99 -0.28 30.85
CA ALA A 17 -6.54 0.37 32.08
C ALA A 17 -5.33 -0.17 32.86
N ASN A 18 -4.44 0.80 33.07
CA ASN A 18 -3.22 0.86 33.86
C ASN A 18 -3.58 1.38 35.27
N ALA A 19 -2.98 0.85 36.33
CA ALA A 19 -2.99 1.49 37.64
C ALA A 19 -1.68 1.21 38.41
N LYS A 20 -1.11 2.31 38.91
CA LYS A 20 0.04 2.42 39.82
C LYS A 20 -0.25 1.76 41.17
N ASN A 21 0.78 1.41 41.95
CA ASN A 21 1.10 2.16 43.18
C ASN A 21 2.35 1.64 43.92
N ASN A 22 3.10 2.63 44.41
CA ASN A 22 4.25 2.56 45.31
C ASN A 22 3.77 2.36 46.76
N SER A 23 4.56 1.68 47.59
CA SER A 23 4.60 1.99 49.03
C SER A 23 5.96 1.63 49.63
N ASN A 24 6.62 2.66 50.14
CA ASN A 24 7.88 2.64 50.85
C ASN A 24 7.58 2.54 52.37
N ALA A 25 8.29 1.70 53.12
CA ALA A 25 8.27 1.73 54.59
C ALA A 25 9.69 1.53 55.16
N LYS A 26 10.16 2.55 55.88
CA LYS A 26 11.30 2.59 56.83
C LYS A 26 11.11 1.52 57.93
N GLY A 27 12.07 0.96 58.65
CA GLY A 27 13.50 1.17 58.89
C GLY A 27 13.83 0.61 60.30
N ALA A 28 15.06 0.14 60.58
CA ALA A 28 15.77 0.22 61.87
C ALA A 28 17.08 -0.59 61.89
N ASN A 29 18.02 -0.14 62.73
CA ASN A 29 19.46 -0.29 62.67
C ASN A 29 20.11 -1.53 63.34
N ASP A 30 21.41 -1.65 63.04
CA ASP A 30 22.53 -2.04 63.90
C ASP A 30 22.92 -3.51 64.11
N LYS A 31 24.11 -3.87 63.59
CA LYS A 31 25.28 -4.19 64.43
C LYS A 31 26.59 -4.11 63.64
N VAL A 32 27.51 -3.31 64.19
CA VAL A 32 28.87 -3.07 63.71
C VAL A 32 29.86 -4.04 64.40
N ASN A 33 30.78 -4.57 63.58
CA ASN A 33 32.23 -4.82 63.82
C ASN A 33 32.83 -6.22 64.11
N LYS A 34 33.88 -6.47 63.30
CA LYS A 34 35.26 -6.96 63.61
C LYS A 34 35.54 -8.47 63.74
N LYS A 35 36.22 -9.04 62.72
CA LYS A 35 37.70 -9.25 62.60
C LYS A 35 38.02 -10.27 61.48
N LYS A 36 38.79 -9.86 60.46
CA LYS A 36 40.17 -10.29 60.16
C LYS A 36 40.43 -11.81 60.17
N GLY A 37 40.70 -12.37 58.99
CA GLY A 37 41.33 -13.68 58.81
C GLY A 37 41.82 -13.87 57.38
N MET A 38 43.15 -13.94 57.22
CA MET A 38 43.90 -14.14 55.99
C MET A 38 43.39 -15.34 55.17
N ASN A 39 43.20 -15.17 53.86
CA ASN A 39 43.39 -16.24 52.85
C ASN A 39 43.61 -15.62 51.46
N LYS A 40 44.61 -14.72 51.37
CA LYS A 40 45.24 -14.37 50.10
C LYS A 40 46.19 -15.52 49.73
N GLY A 41 45.66 -16.55 49.08
CA GLY A 41 46.49 -17.68 48.64
C GLY A 41 45.70 -18.96 48.37
N LYS A 42 44.66 -18.90 47.52
CA LYS A 42 43.99 -20.09 46.94
C LYS A 42 43.01 -19.78 45.80
N SER A 43 43.08 -18.62 45.16
CA SER A 43 42.24 -18.28 44.00
C SER A 43 42.88 -18.59 42.65
N VAL A 44 44.14 -19.04 42.61
CA VAL A 44 44.85 -19.40 41.36
C VAL A 44 44.63 -20.87 40.96
N ALA A 45 44.07 -21.71 41.84
CA ALA A 45 43.86 -23.14 41.61
C ALA A 45 42.38 -23.56 41.45
N LYS A 46 41.49 -22.64 41.06
CA LYS A 46 40.12 -22.97 40.63
C LYS A 46 39.85 -22.58 39.17
N LYS A 47 40.87 -22.71 38.32
CA LYS A 47 40.63 -22.90 36.89
C LYS A 47 40.11 -24.34 36.75
N SER A 48 38.82 -24.54 37.05
CA SER A 48 38.12 -25.79 36.79
C SER A 48 38.20 -26.03 35.29
N ILE A 49 39.14 -26.88 34.96
CA ILE A 49 39.42 -27.38 33.65
C ILE A 49 38.20 -28.24 33.25
N ASN A 50 37.21 -27.63 32.59
CA ASN A 50 36.25 -28.38 31.78
C ASN A 50 37.01 -28.91 30.54
N LYS A 51 37.88 -29.91 30.71
CA LYS A 51 38.71 -30.48 29.63
C LYS A 51 38.03 -31.56 28.81
N ASN A 52 36.76 -31.89 29.07
CA ASN A 52 36.06 -32.98 28.39
C ASN A 52 34.75 -32.55 27.71
N SER A 53 34.72 -31.37 27.09
CA SER A 53 33.78 -31.14 25.98
C SER A 53 34.61 -31.11 24.70
N SER A 54 34.79 -32.26 24.05
CA SER A 54 35.29 -32.28 22.68
C SER A 54 34.46 -31.28 21.87
N LYS A 55 35.08 -30.22 21.35
CA LYS A 55 34.37 -29.22 20.56
C LYS A 55 33.76 -29.91 19.36
N MET A 56 32.45 -30.17 19.40
CA MET A 56 31.73 -30.69 18.23
C MET A 56 31.81 -29.63 17.14
N GLN A 57 32.61 -29.91 16.10
CA GLN A 57 32.71 -29.05 14.95
C GLN A 57 31.49 -29.28 14.06
N LYS A 58 30.86 -28.19 13.61
CA LYS A 58 29.77 -28.29 12.64
C LYS A 58 30.35 -28.72 11.29
N ILE A 59 30.00 -29.93 10.85
CA ILE A 59 30.43 -30.45 9.55
C ILE A 59 29.73 -29.65 8.44
N THR A 60 30.49 -28.93 7.62
CA THR A 60 29.98 -28.25 6.42
C THR A 60 30.29 -29.10 5.20
N THR A 61 29.25 -29.61 4.52
CA THR A 61 29.40 -30.47 3.34
C THR A 61 29.75 -29.70 2.06
N SER A 62 29.51 -28.39 2.03
CA SER A 62 29.85 -27.54 0.88
C SER A 62 31.26 -26.96 0.99
N ILE A 63 32.08 -27.11 -0.06
CA ILE A 63 33.45 -26.54 -0.15
C ILE A 63 33.42 -25.00 -0.11
N ARG A 64 32.35 -24.38 -0.63
CA ARG A 64 32.20 -22.91 -0.67
C ARG A 64 31.39 -22.40 0.51
N PHE A 65 31.96 -21.47 1.26
CA PHE A 65 31.26 -20.75 2.32
C PHE A 65 30.26 -19.74 1.73
N LYS A 66 28.96 -19.95 1.96
CA LYS A 66 27.89 -19.03 1.52
C LYS A 66 27.51 -18.08 2.65
N ARG A 67 27.26 -16.81 2.32
CA ARG A 67 26.71 -15.84 3.29
C ARG A 67 25.39 -16.39 3.86
N PRO A 68 25.25 -16.51 5.20
CA PRO A 68 24.02 -16.98 5.79
C PRO A 68 22.89 -15.98 5.52
N ARG A 69 21.66 -16.49 5.38
CA ARG A 69 20.48 -15.62 5.28
C ARG A 69 20.26 -14.94 6.63
N THR A 70 20.56 -13.65 6.69
CA THR A 70 20.33 -12.83 7.87
C THR A 70 18.95 -12.20 7.83
N LEU A 71 18.41 -11.85 8.99
CA LEU A 71 17.16 -11.10 9.10
C LEU A 71 17.28 -9.74 8.37
N ARG A 72 16.30 -9.44 7.51
CA ARG A 72 16.18 -8.16 6.79
C ARG A 72 14.95 -7.42 7.30
N LEU A 73 15.18 -6.41 8.13
CA LEU A 73 14.10 -5.55 8.65
C LEU A 73 13.47 -4.73 7.51
N LYS A 74 12.15 -4.55 7.58
CA LYS A 74 11.45 -3.60 6.70
C LYS A 74 11.85 -2.16 7.08
N LYS A 75 11.80 -1.25 6.11
CA LYS A 75 12.10 0.17 6.35
C LYS A 75 11.03 0.80 7.25
N ASN A 76 11.41 1.29 8.41
CA ASN A 76 10.58 2.09 9.31
C ASN A 76 11.14 3.52 9.42
N PRO A 77 10.88 4.40 8.44
CA PRO A 77 11.38 5.77 8.48
C PRO A 77 10.69 6.57 9.59
N LYS A 78 11.44 7.40 10.33
CA LYS A 78 10.89 8.26 11.40
C LYS A 78 10.02 9.40 10.85
N CYS A 79 10.27 9.83 9.62
CA CYS A 79 9.54 10.89 8.93
C CYS A 79 9.27 10.49 7.47
N PRO A 80 8.19 11.00 6.85
CA PRO A 80 7.93 10.78 5.43
C PRO A 80 8.98 11.47 4.57
N LYS A 81 9.42 10.82 3.50
CA LYS A 81 10.43 11.37 2.57
C LYS A 81 9.92 12.54 1.73
N ILE A 82 8.61 12.57 1.47
CA ILE A 82 7.94 13.58 0.66
C ILE A 82 6.73 14.06 1.45
N LEU A 83 6.63 15.38 1.63
CA LEU A 83 5.49 16.03 2.26
C LEU A 83 4.30 16.03 1.30
N LYS A 84 3.08 15.98 1.84
CA LYS A 84 1.84 15.99 1.04
C LYS A 84 1.71 17.23 0.16
N SER A 85 2.22 18.38 0.61
CA SER A 85 2.23 19.64 -0.16
C SER A 85 3.07 19.56 -1.44
N CYS A 86 4.06 18.67 -1.48
CA CYS A 86 4.93 18.48 -2.65
C CYS A 86 4.31 17.56 -3.72
N TYR A 87 3.14 16.97 -3.48
CA TYR A 87 2.46 16.14 -4.49
C TYR A 87 1.89 17.02 -5.61
N LYS A 88 2.41 16.86 -6.83
CA LYS A 88 1.78 17.44 -8.02
C LYS A 88 0.41 16.78 -8.21
N LYS A 89 -0.64 17.60 -8.40
CA LYS A 89 -1.99 17.10 -8.68
C LYS A 89 -1.96 16.20 -9.91
N THR A 90 -2.55 15.01 -9.78
CA THR A 90 -2.75 14.10 -10.91
C THR A 90 -3.72 14.71 -11.91
N LEU A 91 -3.67 14.24 -13.15
CA LEU A 91 -4.60 14.69 -14.19
C LEU A 91 -6.04 14.27 -13.85
N ASP A 92 -6.87 15.25 -13.53
CA ASP A 92 -8.28 15.05 -13.18
C ASP A 92 -9.15 14.78 -14.43
N LYS A 93 -10.42 14.41 -14.21
CA LYS A 93 -11.38 14.09 -15.27
C LYS A 93 -11.50 15.22 -16.31
N TYR A 94 -11.60 16.47 -15.84
CA TYR A 94 -11.64 17.68 -16.67
C TYR A 94 -10.31 18.04 -17.34
N GLY A 95 -9.18 17.60 -16.78
CA GLY A 95 -7.88 17.75 -17.44
C GLY A 95 -7.68 16.74 -18.57
N ILE A 96 -8.27 15.53 -18.43
CA ILE A 96 -8.13 14.45 -19.40
C ILE A 96 -8.91 14.74 -20.68
N ILE A 97 -10.16 15.18 -20.56
CA ILE A 97 -11.03 15.53 -21.69
C ILE A 97 -11.12 17.05 -21.72
N LYS A 98 -10.58 17.67 -22.77
CA LYS A 98 -10.55 19.13 -22.88
C LYS A 98 -11.86 19.66 -23.48
N TYR A 99 -12.18 19.21 -24.70
CA TYR A 99 -13.38 19.62 -25.42
C TYR A 99 -13.78 18.59 -26.50
N PRO A 100 -15.05 18.53 -26.91
CA PRO A 100 -15.49 17.72 -28.04
C PRO A 100 -14.97 18.29 -29.36
N LEU A 101 -14.78 17.45 -30.38
CA LEU A 101 -14.38 17.89 -31.71
C LEU A 101 -15.60 18.06 -32.61
N THR A 102 -15.81 19.26 -33.13
CA THR A 102 -17.01 19.65 -33.90
C THR A 102 -16.78 19.71 -35.41
N SER A 103 -15.76 19.03 -35.94
CA SER A 103 -15.50 18.99 -37.38
C SER A 103 -16.55 18.18 -38.13
N GLU A 104 -16.83 18.46 -39.40
CA GLU A 104 -17.76 17.71 -40.25
C GLU A 104 -17.54 16.19 -40.20
N LYS A 105 -16.28 15.75 -40.30
CA LYS A 105 -15.91 14.32 -40.20
C LYS A 105 -16.23 13.71 -38.82
N ALA A 106 -16.19 14.53 -37.77
CA ALA A 106 -16.57 14.10 -36.43
C ALA A 106 -18.10 14.02 -36.31
N MET A 107 -18.83 15.01 -36.84
CA MET A 107 -20.31 14.98 -36.86
C MET A 107 -20.83 13.74 -37.60
N LYS A 108 -20.26 13.41 -38.77
CA LYS A 108 -20.56 12.16 -39.48
C LYS A 108 -20.38 10.90 -38.62
N LYS A 109 -19.41 10.89 -37.68
CA LYS A 109 -19.18 9.73 -36.79
C LYS A 109 -20.19 9.65 -35.64
N ILE A 110 -20.78 10.77 -35.25
CA ILE A 110 -21.87 10.81 -34.26
C ILE A 110 -23.10 10.16 -34.89
N GLU A 111 -23.44 10.55 -36.12
CA GLU A 111 -24.61 10.05 -36.87
C GLU A 111 -24.46 8.58 -37.31
N GLU A 112 -23.38 8.22 -37.97
CA GLU A 112 -23.26 6.90 -38.64
C GLU A 112 -22.90 5.75 -37.67
N ILE A 113 -21.99 6.00 -36.71
CA ILE A 113 -21.28 4.93 -35.97
C ILE A 113 -21.43 5.11 -34.45
N ASN A 114 -22.37 5.92 -33.96
CA ASN A 114 -22.60 6.16 -32.53
C ASN A 114 -21.27 6.39 -31.77
N THR A 115 -20.48 7.34 -32.27
CA THR A 115 -19.11 7.62 -31.78
C THR A 115 -18.91 9.11 -31.55
N LEU A 116 -18.62 9.47 -30.31
CA LEU A 116 -18.22 10.83 -29.94
C LEU A 116 -16.72 11.03 -30.14
N VAL A 117 -16.34 12.22 -30.61
CA VAL A 117 -14.93 12.57 -30.83
C VAL A 117 -14.52 13.65 -29.86
N PHE A 118 -13.44 13.43 -29.11
CA PHE A 118 -12.90 14.38 -28.15
C PHE A 118 -11.47 14.79 -28.47
N ILE A 119 -11.10 16.00 -28.07
CA ILE A 119 -9.72 16.38 -27.77
C ILE A 119 -9.40 15.96 -26.34
N CYS A 120 -8.29 15.27 -26.18
CA CYS A 120 -7.78 14.84 -24.89
C CYS A 120 -6.35 15.32 -24.67
N ASP A 121 -5.93 15.33 -23.41
CA ASP A 121 -4.54 15.62 -23.05
C ASP A 121 -3.57 14.55 -23.59
N LYS A 122 -2.35 14.97 -23.94
CA LYS A 122 -1.29 14.12 -24.50
C LYS A 122 -0.92 12.96 -23.56
N ARG A 123 -1.08 13.13 -22.25
CA ARG A 123 -0.75 12.11 -21.22
C ARG A 123 -1.91 11.14 -20.97
N ALA A 124 -3.06 11.33 -21.60
CA ALA A 124 -4.24 10.51 -21.36
C ALA A 124 -4.14 9.13 -22.03
N ASP A 125 -4.49 8.09 -21.27
CA ASP A 125 -4.59 6.70 -21.76
C ASP A 125 -6.03 6.34 -22.08
N LYS A 126 -6.25 5.33 -22.95
CA LYS A 126 -7.60 4.83 -23.30
C LYS A 126 -8.45 4.51 -22.06
N ARG A 127 -7.84 3.92 -21.02
CA ARG A 127 -8.50 3.58 -19.74
C ARG A 127 -8.96 4.81 -18.97
N LYS A 128 -8.12 5.86 -18.94
CA LYS A 128 -8.44 7.13 -18.27
C LYS A 128 -9.57 7.85 -19.00
N ILE A 129 -9.48 7.94 -20.33
CA ILE A 129 -10.52 8.56 -21.17
C ILE A 129 -11.86 7.85 -20.98
N LYS A 130 -11.90 6.51 -21.03
CA LYS A 130 -13.13 5.73 -20.80
C LYS A 130 -13.75 6.02 -19.43
N LYS A 131 -12.94 6.14 -18.38
CA LYS A 131 -13.41 6.49 -17.02
C LYS A 131 -13.91 7.93 -16.94
N SER A 132 -13.21 8.88 -17.55
CA SER A 132 -13.58 10.30 -17.56
C SER A 132 -14.90 10.53 -18.30
N VAL A 133 -15.05 9.97 -19.51
CA VAL A 133 -16.31 10.07 -20.28
C VAL A 133 -17.48 9.51 -19.47
N LYS A 134 -17.29 8.33 -18.86
CA LYS A 134 -18.30 7.70 -18.00
C LYS A 134 -18.68 8.56 -16.80
N SER A 135 -17.72 9.29 -16.22
CA SER A 135 -17.97 10.06 -15.00
C SER A 135 -18.46 11.48 -15.25
N LEU A 136 -18.23 12.04 -16.44
CA LEU A 136 -18.60 13.43 -16.79
C LEU A 136 -19.97 13.50 -17.43
N PHE A 137 -20.30 12.50 -18.24
CA PHE A 137 -21.51 12.52 -19.06
C PHE A 137 -22.44 11.33 -18.76
N ASP A 138 -22.07 10.48 -17.80
CA ASP A 138 -22.78 9.24 -17.41
C ASP A 138 -22.95 8.21 -18.54
N ILE A 139 -22.06 8.24 -19.54
CA ILE A 139 -22.15 7.38 -20.72
C ILE A 139 -21.32 6.11 -20.56
N LYS A 140 -21.89 4.95 -20.91
CA LYS A 140 -21.11 3.71 -21.06
C LYS A 140 -20.44 3.65 -22.44
N CYS A 141 -19.11 3.60 -22.47
CA CYS A 141 -18.36 3.40 -23.72
C CYS A 141 -18.13 1.91 -24.01
N ALA A 142 -18.35 1.47 -25.24
CA ALA A 142 -17.92 0.17 -25.72
C ALA A 142 -16.38 0.14 -25.85
N LYS A 143 -15.84 0.97 -26.76
CA LYS A 143 -14.42 1.02 -27.10
C LYS A 143 -13.93 2.45 -27.27
N VAL A 144 -12.64 2.67 -26.96
CA VAL A 144 -11.95 3.95 -27.17
C VAL A 144 -10.74 3.74 -28.07
N ASN A 145 -10.69 4.48 -29.17
CA ASN A 145 -9.56 4.58 -30.08
C ASN A 145 -8.94 5.98 -29.94
N VAL A 146 -7.61 6.08 -29.95
CA VAL A 146 -6.92 7.37 -29.83
C VAL A 146 -5.85 7.50 -30.89
N LEU A 147 -5.60 8.73 -31.34
CA LEU A 147 -4.47 9.11 -32.19
C LEU A 147 -3.85 10.41 -31.67
N ASN A 148 -2.56 10.61 -31.91
CA ASN A 148 -1.90 11.89 -31.65
C ASN A 148 -2.11 12.80 -32.87
N ARG A 149 -2.56 14.04 -32.65
CA ARG A 149 -2.68 15.05 -33.71
C ARG A 149 -1.33 15.75 -33.92
N LEU A 150 -1.13 16.37 -35.08
CA LEU A 150 0.08 17.16 -35.39
C LEU A 150 0.27 18.33 -34.42
N ASN A 151 -0.82 18.97 -33.97
CA ASN A 151 -0.81 20.02 -32.94
C ASN A 151 -0.38 19.49 -31.55
N GLY A 152 -0.18 18.17 -31.44
CA GLY A 152 0.32 17.47 -30.28
C GLY A 152 -0.74 16.97 -29.32
N ASP A 153 -1.98 17.46 -29.37
CA ASP A 153 -3.07 16.92 -28.55
C ASP A 153 -3.53 15.54 -29.02
N LYS A 154 -4.17 14.76 -28.13
CA LYS A 154 -4.78 13.49 -28.52
C LYS A 154 -6.18 13.72 -29.09
N LYS A 155 -6.51 13.02 -30.17
CA LYS A 155 -7.88 12.81 -30.65
C LYS A 155 -8.37 11.47 -30.13
N ALA A 156 -9.51 11.44 -29.47
CA ALA A 156 -10.14 10.21 -29.01
C ALA A 156 -11.46 9.99 -29.75
N TYR A 157 -11.61 8.82 -30.37
CA TYR A 157 -12.87 8.30 -30.88
C TYR A 157 -13.46 7.37 -29.81
N VAL A 158 -14.61 7.73 -29.28
CA VAL A 158 -15.27 7.04 -28.17
C VAL A 158 -16.58 6.46 -28.69
N ARG A 159 -16.58 5.16 -29.00
CA ARG A 159 -17.79 4.45 -29.43
C ARG A 159 -18.62 4.08 -28.20
N LEU A 160 -19.87 4.49 -28.21
CA LEU A 160 -20.79 4.26 -27.09
C LEU A 160 -21.33 2.83 -27.08
N SER A 161 -21.92 2.43 -25.96
CA SER A 161 -22.75 1.22 -25.89
C SER A 161 -24.02 1.44 -26.70
N LYS A 162 -24.68 0.35 -27.12
CA LYS A 162 -25.98 0.43 -27.80
C LYS A 162 -27.08 1.01 -26.93
N ASP A 163 -26.88 1.02 -25.61
CA ASP A 163 -27.83 1.56 -24.62
C ASP A 163 -27.93 3.09 -24.64
N HIS A 164 -26.98 3.77 -25.28
CA HIS A 164 -26.93 5.23 -25.35
C HIS A 164 -26.73 5.67 -26.79
N ASP A 165 -27.54 6.62 -27.24
CA ASP A 165 -27.35 7.24 -28.54
C ASP A 165 -26.41 8.46 -28.45
N ALA A 166 -25.49 8.57 -29.42
CA ALA A 166 -24.52 9.66 -29.44
C ALA A 166 -25.17 11.00 -29.78
N LEU A 167 -26.24 11.00 -30.57
CA LEU A 167 -26.98 12.22 -30.94
C LEU A 167 -27.63 12.88 -29.72
N GLU A 168 -28.36 12.10 -28.93
CA GLU A 168 -29.00 12.57 -27.69
C GLU A 168 -27.96 13.12 -26.70
N VAL A 169 -26.86 12.39 -26.53
CA VAL A 169 -25.77 12.80 -25.65
C VAL A 169 -25.06 14.05 -26.16
N ALA A 170 -24.89 14.21 -27.47
CA ALA A 170 -24.30 15.41 -28.05
C ALA A 170 -25.16 16.66 -27.80
N ASN A 171 -26.49 16.53 -27.89
CA ASN A 171 -27.44 17.59 -27.54
C ASN A 171 -27.34 17.97 -26.06
N LYS A 172 -27.22 16.96 -25.18
CA LYS A 172 -27.02 17.19 -23.74
C LYS A 172 -25.72 17.92 -23.42
N ILE A 173 -24.67 17.70 -24.21
CA ILE A 173 -23.39 18.39 -24.05
C ILE A 173 -23.42 19.78 -24.73
N GLY A 174 -24.30 20.01 -25.70
CA GLY A 174 -24.45 21.27 -26.43
C GLY A 174 -23.47 21.42 -27.60
N ILE A 175 -23.26 20.35 -28.37
CA ILE A 175 -22.29 20.30 -29.48
C ILE A 175 -22.97 20.26 -30.86
N LEU A 176 -24.29 20.04 -30.87
CA LEU A 176 -25.15 19.96 -32.05
C LEU A 176 -26.27 20.99 -31.92
#